data_AF-A0A1H7TQC7-F1
#
_entry.id   AF-A0A1H7TQC7-F1
#
_cell.length_a   1.000
_cell.length_b   1.000
_cell.length_c   1.000
_cell.angle_alpha   90.00
_cell.angle_beta   90.00
_cell.angle_gamma   90.00
#
_symmetry.space_group_name_H-M   'P 1'
#
loop_
_entity.id
_entity.type
_entity.pdbx_description
1 polymer ?
#
loop_
_entity_poly.entity_id
_entity_poly.type
_entity_poly.pdbx_seq_one_letter_code
_entity_poly.pdbx_strand_id
1 'polypeptide(L)'
;MFRGVNGCIDKGEEYVLKQAKSELFSQCYEKIWKELPDGERAILRIVASGPKKRKEVLEELEGKGSYQVNSTALKKMGLLEDSSKSYGIAEITLPFFGEYIEKYC
;
A
#
# COMPACT_ATOMS: atom_id res chain seq x y z
N MET A 1 -43.46 22.30 -2.34
CA MET A 1 -42.23 22.29 -3.18
C MET A 1 -41.04 22.56 -2.27
N PHE A 2 -40.37 21.51 -1.78
CA PHE A 2 -39.14 21.67 -1.00
C PHE A 2 -37.97 21.48 -1.96
N ARG A 3 -37.28 22.59 -2.29
CA ARG A 3 -36.07 22.59 -3.11
C ARG A 3 -34.94 21.91 -2.32
N GLY A 4 -34.31 20.93 -2.95
CA GLY A 4 -33.19 20.18 -2.40
C GLY A 4 -32.01 21.07 -2.07
N VAL A 5 -31.60 21.03 -0.80
CA VAL A 5 -30.29 21.49 -0.33
C VAL A 5 -29.43 20.24 -0.20
N ASN A 6 -28.90 19.75 -1.31
CA ASN A 6 -28.03 18.57 -1.32
C ASN A 6 -26.99 18.73 -2.44
N GLY A 7 -26.06 19.67 -2.27
CA GLY A 7 -25.08 20.00 -3.31
C GLY A 7 -23.77 20.64 -2.85
N CYS A 8 -23.58 20.91 -1.54
CA CYS A 8 -22.39 21.61 -1.05
C CYS A 8 -21.58 20.86 0.02
N ILE A 9 -22.03 19.68 0.48
CA ILE A 9 -21.34 18.94 1.55
C ILE A 9 -20.19 18.08 0.99
N ASP A 10 -20.32 17.64 -0.26
CA ASP A 10 -19.43 16.68 -0.93
C ASP A 10 -17.98 17.19 -1.18
N LYS A 11 -17.81 18.49 -1.45
CA LYS A 11 -16.47 19.07 -1.76
C LYS A 11 -15.58 19.31 -0.54
N GLY A 12 -16.18 19.51 0.63
CA GLY A 12 -15.44 19.74 1.88
C GLY A 12 -14.82 18.45 2.40
N GLU A 13 -15.57 17.35 2.35
CA GLU A 13 -15.11 16.03 2.79
C GLU A 13 -13.95 15.51 1.95
N GLU A 14 -14.02 15.66 0.61
CA GLU A 14 -12.93 15.25 -0.27
C GLU A 14 -11.63 16.04 -0.01
N TYR A 15 -11.75 17.35 0.26
CA TYR A 15 -10.60 18.20 0.60
C TYR A 15 -9.95 17.78 1.92
N VAL A 16 -10.74 17.53 2.95
CA VAL A 16 -10.26 17.07 4.26
C VAL A 16 -9.62 15.69 4.14
N LEU A 17 -10.21 14.77 3.39
CA LEU A 17 -9.64 13.45 3.11
C LEU A 17 -8.31 13.56 2.38
N LYS A 18 -8.18 14.45 1.40
CA LYS A 18 -6.93 14.66 0.66
C LYS A 18 -5.82 15.21 1.56
N GLN A 19 -6.14 16.18 2.42
CA GLN A 19 -5.19 16.70 3.40
C GLN A 19 -4.78 15.63 4.41
N ALA A 20 -5.74 14.90 4.98
CA ALA A 20 -5.47 13.83 5.94
C ALA A 20 -4.62 12.70 5.32
N LYS A 21 -4.89 12.32 4.07
CA LYS A 21 -4.06 11.35 3.33
C LYS A 21 -2.65 11.89 3.09
N SER A 22 -2.50 13.14 2.65
CA SER A 22 -1.19 13.74 2.42
C SER A 22 -0.34 13.81 3.69
N GLU A 23 -0.96 14.17 4.82
CA GLU A 23 -0.31 14.19 6.12
C GLU A 23 0.06 12.77 6.58
N LEU A 24 -0.86 11.80 6.43
CA LEU A 24 -0.63 10.38 6.74
C LEU A 24 0.55 9.82 5.92
N PHE A 25 0.61 10.17 4.63
CA PHE A 25 1.68 9.75 3.73
C PHE A 25 3.02 10.30 4.18
N SER A 26 3.08 11.61 4.45
CA SER A 26 4.33 12.27 4.82
C SER A 26 4.80 11.94 6.24
N GLN A 27 3.89 11.79 7.21
CA GLN A 27 4.25 11.57 8.61
C GLN A 27 4.42 10.10 8.98
N CYS A 28 3.63 9.19 8.40
CA CYS A 28 3.65 7.77 8.72
C CYS A 28 4.28 6.93 7.61
N TYR A 29 3.78 7.02 6.38
CA TYR A 29 4.22 6.12 5.31
C TYR A 29 5.64 6.40 4.84
N GLU A 30 6.07 7.66 4.82
CA GLU A 30 7.46 8.00 4.53
C GLU A 30 8.44 7.41 5.54
N LYS A 31 8.08 7.42 6.84
CA LYS A 31 8.92 6.81 7.88
C LYS A 31 8.97 5.29 7.73
N ILE A 32 7.82 4.65 7.54
CA ILE A 32 7.73 3.21 7.29
C ILE A 32 8.57 2.87 6.05
N TRP A 33 8.41 3.62 4.95
CA TRP A 33 9.18 3.41 3.74
C TRP A 33 10.67 3.55 3.96
N LYS A 34 11.12 4.60 4.66
CA LYS A 34 12.53 4.85 4.98
C LYS A 34 13.16 3.76 5.87
N GLU A 35 12.38 3.18 6.78
CA GLU A 35 12.83 2.09 7.65
C GLU A 35 12.91 0.74 6.92
N LEU A 36 12.16 0.57 5.82
CA LEU A 36 12.15 -0.67 5.05
C LEU A 36 13.44 -0.86 4.24
N PRO A 37 14.01 -2.07 4.22
CA PRO A 37 15.13 -2.39 3.34
C PRO A 37 14.72 -2.40 1.86
N ASP A 38 15.70 -2.29 0.97
CA ASP A 38 15.50 -2.29 -0.48
C ASP A 38 14.75 -3.54 -0.99
N GLY A 39 14.98 -4.70 -0.36
CA GLY A 39 14.32 -5.95 -0.73
C GLY A 39 12.80 -5.95 -0.47
N GLU A 40 12.39 -5.42 0.68
CA GLU A 40 11.01 -5.25 1.07
C GLU A 40 10.32 -4.17 0.23
N ARG A 41 11.00 -3.04 -0.01
CA ARG A 41 10.50 -1.98 -0.89
C ARG A 41 10.24 -2.49 -2.31
N ALA A 42 11.11 -3.35 -2.84
CA ALA A 42 10.92 -3.94 -4.15
C ALA A 42 9.63 -4.76 -4.22
N ILE A 43 9.36 -5.61 -3.22
CA ILE A 43 8.10 -6.37 -3.15
C ILE A 43 6.92 -5.42 -3.08
N LEU A 44 6.97 -4.43 -2.21
CA LEU A 44 5.90 -3.46 -2.02
C LEU A 44 5.59 -2.67 -3.28
N ARG A 45 6.60 -2.26 -4.06
CA ARG A 45 6.40 -1.62 -5.37
C ARG A 45 5.66 -2.53 -6.36
N ILE A 46 6.01 -3.82 -6.39
CA ILE A 46 5.38 -4.78 -7.29
C ILE A 46 3.90 -5.00 -6.92
N VAL A 47 3.58 -5.03 -5.63
CA VAL A 47 2.20 -5.19 -5.14
C VAL A 47 1.44 -3.86 -4.96
N ALA A 48 2.08 -2.72 -5.23
CA ALA A 48 1.48 -1.41 -5.05
C ALA A 48 0.30 -1.17 -5.99
N SER A 49 0.41 -1.62 -7.25
CA SER A 49 -0.67 -1.55 -8.23
C SER A 49 -1.81 -2.55 -7.97
N GLY A 50 -1.66 -3.47 -7.01
CA GLY A 50 -2.71 -4.41 -6.63
C GLY A 50 -2.18 -5.77 -6.14
N PRO A 51 -3.09 -6.63 -5.64
CA PRO A 51 -2.73 -7.95 -5.13
C PRO A 51 -2.13 -8.81 -6.25
N LYS A 52 -0.89 -9.26 -6.05
CA LYS A 52 -0.19 -10.13 -7.00
C LYS A 52 0.14 -11.48 -6.41
N LYS A 53 0.21 -12.50 -7.26
CA LYS A 53 0.65 -13.83 -6.84
C LYS A 53 2.15 -13.82 -6.59
N ARG A 54 2.60 -14.60 -5.61
CA ARG A 54 4.01 -14.81 -5.27
C ARG A 54 4.87 -15.13 -6.49
N LYS A 55 4.36 -15.93 -7.44
CA LYS A 55 5.08 -16.26 -8.68
C LYS A 55 5.38 -15.01 -9.50
N GLU A 56 4.39 -14.16 -9.72
CA GLU A 56 4.57 -12.92 -10.49
C GLU A 56 5.49 -11.95 -9.77
N VAL A 57 5.38 -11.85 -8.44
CA VAL A 57 6.32 -11.04 -7.67
C VAL A 57 7.74 -11.57 -7.79
N LEU A 58 7.94 -12.90 -7.76
CA LEU A 58 9.25 -13.52 -7.95
C LEU A 58 9.81 -13.30 -9.36
N GLU A 59 8.96 -13.32 -10.38
CA GLU A 59 9.33 -13.04 -11.77
C GLU A 59 9.77 -11.57 -11.93
N GLU A 60 9.02 -10.61 -11.39
CA GLU A 60 9.39 -9.18 -11.43
C GLU A 60 10.57 -8.82 -10.51
N LEU A 61 10.78 -9.58 -9.43
CA LEU A 61 11.90 -9.31 -8.53
C LEU A 61 13.25 -9.71 -9.16
N GLU A 62 13.27 -10.43 -10.29
CA GLU A 62 14.45 -10.81 -11.09
C GLU A 62 15.66 -11.28 -10.24
N GLY A 63 15.40 -11.99 -9.15
CA GLY A 63 16.46 -12.48 -8.25
C GLY A 63 17.15 -11.41 -7.38
N LYS A 64 16.63 -10.19 -7.27
CA LYS A 64 17.10 -9.10 -6.39
C LYS A 64 16.87 -9.35 -4.89
N GLY A 65 17.01 -10.59 -4.43
CA GLY A 65 16.97 -10.96 -3.02
C GLY A 65 15.98 -12.08 -2.69
N SER A 66 15.95 -12.46 -1.42
CA SER A 66 15.11 -13.54 -0.92
C SER A 66 13.68 -13.06 -0.68
N TYR A 67 12.80 -13.24 -1.67
CA TYR A 67 11.35 -12.98 -1.52
C TYR A 67 10.79 -13.56 -0.21
N GLN A 68 11.20 -14.77 0.16
CA GLN A 68 10.72 -15.44 1.36
C GLN A 68 11.07 -14.69 2.65
N VAL A 69 12.28 -14.13 2.74
CA VAL A 69 12.74 -13.38 3.91
C VAL A 69 11.98 -12.05 3.98
N ASN A 70 12.00 -11.30 2.88
CA ASN A 70 11.39 -9.97 2.78
C ASN A 70 9.86 -10.04 2.95
N SER A 71 9.18 -11.01 2.32
CA SER A 71 7.74 -11.21 2.47
C SER A 71 7.36 -11.59 3.91
N THR A 72 8.19 -12.41 4.58
CA THR A 72 7.96 -12.76 5.99
C THR A 72 8.14 -11.54 6.89
N ALA A 73 9.16 -10.71 6.64
CA ALA A 73 9.36 -9.46 7.37
C ALA A 73 8.19 -8.50 7.16
N LEU A 74 7.76 -8.28 5.93
CA LEU A 74 6.61 -7.45 5.58
C LEU A 74 5.31 -7.92 6.24
N LYS A 75 5.06 -9.23 6.26
CA LYS A 75 3.91 -9.83 6.98
C LYS A 75 4.01 -9.60 8.48
N LYS A 76 5.19 -9.77 9.07
CA LYS A 76 5.44 -9.51 10.49
C LYS A 76 5.25 -8.04 10.86
N MET A 77 5.58 -7.13 9.95
CA MET A 77 5.32 -5.68 10.08
C MET A 77 3.85 -5.31 9.86
N GLY A 78 3.01 -6.24 9.39
CA GLY A 78 1.61 -5.99 9.06
C GLY A 78 1.42 -5.15 7.78
N LEU A 79 2.41 -5.14 6.89
CA LEU A 79 2.38 -4.43 5.60
C LEU A 79 1.85 -5.30 4.45
N LEU A 80 1.99 -6.61 4.58
CA LEU A 80 1.37 -7.59 3.69
C LEU A 80 0.38 -8.44 4.45
N GLU A 81 -0.72 -8.81 3.79
CA GLU A 81 -1.69 -9.72 4.37
C GLU A 81 -1.10 -11.14 4.51
N ASP A 82 -1.20 -11.69 5.71
CA ASP A 82 -0.96 -13.12 5.97
C ASP A 82 -2.28 -13.89 5.91
N SER A 83 -2.97 -13.80 4.77
CA SER A 83 -4.19 -14.58 4.59
C SER A 83 -3.80 -16.01 4.24
N SER A 84 -3.86 -16.89 5.24
CA SER A 84 -3.80 -18.35 5.06
C SER A 84 -4.83 -18.86 4.03
N LYS A 85 -5.87 -18.05 3.72
CA LYS A 85 -6.86 -18.29 2.65
C LYS A 85 -6.35 -17.98 1.22
N SER A 86 -5.43 -17.04 1.07
CA SER A 86 -4.83 -16.66 -0.21
C SER A 86 -3.40 -17.19 -0.28
N TYR A 87 -3.28 -18.52 -0.35
CA TYR A 87 -2.01 -19.22 -0.33
C TYR A 87 -1.11 -18.73 -1.48
N GLY A 88 -0.16 -17.84 -1.17
CA GLY A 88 0.76 -17.28 -2.14
C GLY A 88 0.25 -16.05 -2.91
N ILE A 89 -0.64 -15.23 -2.35
CA ILE A 89 -0.93 -13.88 -2.84
C ILE A 89 -0.29 -12.87 -1.87
N ALA A 90 0.39 -11.87 -2.43
CA ALA A 90 0.91 -10.73 -1.69
C ALA A 90 0.01 -9.53 -1.97
N GLU A 91 -0.66 -9.07 -0.91
CA GLU A 91 -1.54 -7.91 -0.92
C GLU A 91 -1.13 -6.97 0.20
N ILE A 92 -1.16 -5.67 -0.07
CA ILE A 92 -0.86 -4.64 0.94
C ILE A 92 -2.05 -4.52 1.90
N THR A 93 -1.81 -4.68 3.19
CA THR A 93 -2.83 -4.52 4.26
C THR A 93 -3.13 -3.07 4.61
N LEU A 94 -2.20 -2.15 4.35
CA LEU A 94 -2.38 -0.74 4.66
C LEU A 94 -3.23 -0.03 3.58
N PRO A 95 -4.34 0.62 3.96
CA PRO A 95 -5.16 1.38 3.02
C PRO A 95 -4.37 2.55 2.45
N PHE A 96 -4.48 2.80 1.14
CA PHE A 96 -3.77 3.88 0.42
C PHE A 96 -2.23 3.78 0.39
N PHE A 97 -1.63 2.73 0.95
CA PHE A 97 -0.17 2.58 0.94
C PHE A 97 0.36 2.20 -0.45
N GLY A 98 -0.39 1.38 -1.21
CA GLY A 98 -0.09 1.16 -2.64
C GLY A 98 -0.12 2.45 -3.44
N GLU A 99 -1.17 3.27 -3.28
CA GLU A 99 -1.25 4.60 -3.91
C GLU A 99 -0.09 5.51 -3.52
N TYR A 100 0.33 5.48 -2.25
CA TYR A 100 1.49 6.22 -1.79
C TYR A 100 2.76 5.79 -2.53
N ILE A 101 3.00 4.48 -2.62
CA ILE A 101 4.19 3.96 -3.32
C ILE A 101 4.16 4.37 -4.78
N GLU A 102 3.03 4.19 -5.49
CA GLU A 102 2.92 4.55 -6.90
C GLU A 102 3.07 6.05 -7.17
N LYS A 103 2.58 6.91 -6.27
CA LYS A 103 2.62 8.37 -6.45
C LYS A 103 3.92 9.01 -5.95
N TYR A 104 4.60 8.42 -4.97
CA TYR A 104 5.69 9.07 -4.25
C TYR A 104 7.00 8.27 -4.22
N CYS A 105 7.03 7.01 -4.67
CA CYS A 105 8.23 6.15 -4.63
C CYS A 105 8.57 5.51 -5.97
#